data_AF-A0A377HZS9-F1
#
_entry.id   AF-A0A377HZS9-F1
#
_cell.length_a   1.000
_cell.length_b   1.000
_cell.length_c   1.000
_cell.angle_alpha   90.00
_cell.angle_beta   90.00
_cell.angle_gamma   90.00
#
_symmetry.space_group_name_H-M   'P 1'
#
loop_
_entity.id
_entity.type
_entity.pdbx_description
1 polymer ?
#
loop_
_entity_poly.entity_id
_entity_poly.type
_entity_poly.pdbx_seq_one_letter_code
_entity_poly.pdbx_strand_id
1 'polypeptide(L)'
;MSYNIDLRKPSGEKIVDLKLADGTPVTDDMKIKLGMNSYRFGQMTKKGGIWEGQQIPTLWESKVAMGQEKGTIQNMMIDYITNVKKGKVEGVSHNHWKIIGL
;
A
#
# COMPACT_ATOMS: atom_id res chain seq x y z
N MET A 1 1.40 -7.90 -1.89
CA MET A 1 2.60 -7.67 -2.71
C MET A 1 3.79 -8.14 -1.90
N SER A 2 4.80 -8.76 -2.52
CA SER A 2 6.03 -9.20 -1.87
C SER A 2 7.26 -8.83 -2.69
N TYR A 3 8.40 -8.60 -2.03
CA TYR A 3 9.67 -8.23 -2.66
C TYR A 3 10.86 -8.39 -1.71
N ASN A 4 12.07 -8.45 -2.24
CA ASN A 4 13.31 -8.41 -1.48
C ASN A 4 14.02 -7.06 -1.66
N ILE A 5 14.70 -6.59 -0.62
CA ILE A 5 15.58 -5.42 -0.66
C ILE A 5 17.04 -5.93 -0.65
N ASP A 6 17.73 -5.89 -1.79
CA ASP A 6 19.11 -6.33 -1.92
C ASP A 6 20.08 -5.16 -1.70
N LEU A 7 20.82 -5.19 -0.59
CA LEU A 7 21.72 -4.08 -0.24
C LEU A 7 22.99 -4.03 -1.10
N ARG A 8 23.34 -5.13 -1.79
CA ARG A 8 24.50 -5.22 -2.69
C ARG A 8 24.25 -4.48 -4.01
N LYS A 9 22.99 -4.23 -4.36
CA LYS A 9 22.58 -3.49 -5.55
C LYS A 9 22.76 -1.97 -5.37
N PRO A 10 23.07 -1.21 -6.44
CA PRO A 10 23.18 0.25 -6.37
C PRO A 10 21.85 0.93 -6.03
N SER A 11 21.90 2.22 -5.69
CA SER A 11 20.69 3.02 -5.47
C SER A 11 19.82 3.02 -6.73
N GLY A 12 18.52 2.84 -6.57
CA GLY A 12 17.56 2.68 -7.69
C GLY A 12 17.27 1.23 -8.09
N GLU A 13 18.13 0.27 -7.70
CA GLU A 13 18.00 -1.14 -8.14
C GLU A 13 17.84 -2.13 -6.96
N LYS A 14 17.56 -1.64 -5.76
CA LYS A 14 17.54 -2.47 -4.55
C LYS A 14 16.31 -3.38 -4.45
N ILE A 15 15.22 -3.08 -5.15
CA ILE A 15 13.99 -3.88 -5.10
C ILE A 15 14.08 -5.01 -6.12
N VAL A 16 14.06 -6.26 -5.65
CA VAL A 16 14.12 -7.47 -6.51
C VAL A 16 12.97 -8.42 -6.18
N ASP A 17 12.62 -9.30 -7.13
CA ASP A 17 11.57 -10.31 -7.00
C ASP A 17 10.16 -9.75 -6.65
N LEU A 18 9.82 -8.58 -7.19
CA LEU A 18 8.54 -7.93 -6.92
C LEU A 18 7.34 -8.73 -7.49
N LYS A 19 6.42 -9.12 -6.61
CA LYS A 19 5.23 -9.93 -6.93
C LYS A 19 3.98 -9.42 -6.24
N LEU A 20 2.80 -9.68 -6.83
CA LEU A 20 1.51 -9.51 -6.16
C LEU A 20 1.36 -10.51 -5.01
N ALA A 21 0.30 -10.33 -4.19
CA ALA A 21 0.09 -11.18 -3.02
C ALA A 21 -0.17 -12.66 -3.38
N ASP A 22 -0.66 -12.93 -4.59
CA ASP A 22 -0.87 -14.27 -5.14
C ASP A 22 0.40 -14.87 -5.80
N GLY A 23 1.52 -14.14 -5.78
CA GLY A 23 2.78 -14.58 -6.38
C GLY A 23 2.99 -14.15 -7.84
N THR A 24 2.01 -13.50 -8.47
CA THR A 24 2.14 -13.00 -9.85
C THR A 24 3.25 -11.95 -9.95
N PRO A 25 4.26 -12.11 -10.83
CA PRO A 25 5.30 -11.10 -11.04
C PRO A 25 4.71 -9.76 -11.51
N VAL A 26 5.19 -8.65 -10.93
CA VAL A 26 4.82 -7.31 -11.39
C VAL A 26 5.62 -6.98 -12.65
N THR A 27 4.96 -6.43 -13.65
CA THR A 27 5.57 -5.99 -14.92
C THR A 27 5.39 -4.48 -15.09
N ASP A 28 6.20 -3.86 -15.95
CA ASP A 28 6.20 -2.41 -16.14
C ASP A 28 4.86 -1.86 -16.62
N ASP A 29 4.16 -2.61 -17.50
CA ASP A 29 2.87 -2.20 -18.05
C ASP A 29 1.65 -2.61 -17.19
N MET A 30 1.89 -3.24 -16.03
CA MET A 30 0.81 -3.75 -15.19
C MET A 30 -0.01 -2.61 -14.57
N LYS A 31 -1.32 -2.62 -14.81
CA LYS A 31 -2.24 -1.69 -14.16
C LYS A 31 -2.61 -2.18 -12.77
N ILE A 32 -2.19 -1.45 -11.73
CA ILE A 32 -2.44 -1.80 -10.33
C ILE A 32 -3.47 -0.83 -9.73
N LYS A 33 -4.50 -1.38 -9.08
CA LYS A 33 -5.39 -0.61 -8.20
C LYS A 33 -4.76 -0.59 -6.81
N LEU A 34 -4.45 0.60 -6.30
CA LEU A 34 -3.76 0.77 -5.03
C LEU A 34 -4.67 1.43 -4.00
N GLY A 35 -4.87 0.76 -2.85
CA GLY A 35 -5.49 1.35 -1.68
C GLY A 35 -4.44 2.05 -0.83
N MET A 36 -4.65 3.33 -0.51
CA MET A 36 -3.78 4.07 0.40
C MET A 36 -4.54 5.16 1.14
N ASN A 37 -3.91 5.68 2.20
CA ASN A 37 -4.42 6.84 2.90
C ASN A 37 -4.39 8.10 1.99
N SER A 38 -5.49 8.88 1.98
CA SER A 38 -5.64 10.06 1.12
C SER A 38 -4.66 11.19 1.43
N TYR A 39 -4.25 11.36 2.70
CA TYR A 39 -3.21 12.32 3.07
C TYR A 39 -1.85 11.92 2.47
N ARG A 40 -1.50 10.63 2.51
CA ARG A 40 -0.26 10.13 1.89
C ARG A 40 -0.30 10.30 0.37
N PHE A 41 -1.43 9.99 -0.26
CA PHE A 41 -1.63 10.19 -1.70
C PHE A 41 -1.40 11.65 -2.09
N GLY A 42 -2.02 12.61 -1.40
CA GLY A 42 -1.86 14.04 -1.66
C GLY A 42 -0.41 14.52 -1.49
N GLN A 43 0.37 13.93 -0.57
CA GLN A 43 1.80 14.24 -0.45
C GLN A 43 2.64 13.72 -1.62
N MET A 44 2.22 12.63 -2.26
CA MET A 44 2.96 12.03 -3.38
C MET A 44 2.68 12.76 -4.70
N THR A 45 1.50 13.36 -4.86
CA THR A 45 1.08 14.05 -6.09
C THR A 45 1.35 15.55 -6.10
N LYS A 46 1.54 16.18 -4.94
CA LYS A 46 1.93 17.60 -4.85
C LYS A 46 3.34 17.85 -5.40
N LYS A 47 3.69 19.12 -5.60
CA LYS A 47 5.02 19.58 -5.99
C LYS A 47 6.13 18.98 -5.10
N GLY A 48 7.16 18.41 -5.72
CA GLY A 48 8.26 17.67 -5.11
C GLY A 48 7.95 16.22 -4.72
N GLY A 49 6.73 15.74 -5.00
CA GLY A 49 6.32 14.36 -4.76
C GLY A 49 6.72 13.41 -5.89
N ILE A 50 6.72 12.10 -5.61
CA ILE A 50 7.10 11.06 -6.58
C ILE A 50 6.17 10.97 -7.80
N TRP A 51 4.96 11.49 -7.69
CA TRP A 51 3.93 11.53 -8.74
C TRP A 51 3.58 12.96 -9.14
N GLU A 52 4.49 13.92 -8.91
CA GLU A 52 4.29 15.29 -9.37
C GLU A 52 3.96 15.32 -10.87
N GLY A 53 2.91 16.06 -11.23
CA GLY A 53 2.46 16.21 -12.62
C GLY A 53 1.70 15.00 -13.19
N GLN A 54 1.60 13.88 -12.47
CA GLN A 54 0.85 12.71 -12.92
C GLN A 54 -0.64 12.83 -12.58
N GLN A 55 -1.51 12.46 -13.51
CA GLN A 55 -2.95 12.32 -13.26
C GLN A 55 -3.27 10.88 -12.90
N ILE A 56 -3.52 10.63 -11.61
CA ILE A 56 -3.90 9.31 -11.10
C ILE A 56 -5.37 9.39 -10.68
N PRO A 57 -6.29 8.64 -11.31
CA PRO A 57 -7.70 8.73 -11.00
C PRO A 57 -8.02 8.13 -9.63
N THR A 58 -8.72 8.89 -8.79
CA THR A 58 -9.31 8.35 -7.56
C THR A 58 -10.57 7.56 -7.92
N LEU A 59 -10.51 6.24 -7.71
CA LEU A 59 -11.62 5.34 -8.02
C LEU A 59 -12.68 5.30 -6.90
N TRP A 60 -12.25 5.49 -5.65
CA TRP A 60 -13.11 5.44 -4.47
C TRP A 60 -12.45 6.17 -3.30
N GLU A 61 -13.25 6.90 -2.50
CA GLU A 61 -12.80 7.58 -1.30
C GLU A 61 -13.73 7.26 -0.13
N SER A 62 -13.16 6.78 0.98
CA SER A 62 -13.91 6.32 2.15
C SER A 62 -14.74 7.41 2.81
N LYS A 63 -14.22 8.64 2.91
CA LYS A 63 -14.95 9.76 3.52
C LYS A 63 -16.14 10.24 2.69
N VAL A 64 -16.08 10.06 1.37
CA VAL A 64 -17.19 10.35 0.45
C VAL A 64 -18.23 9.23 0.54
N ALA A 65 -17.79 7.97 0.48
CA ALA A 65 -18.69 6.82 0.44
C ALA A 65 -19.33 6.47 1.80
N MET A 66 -18.63 6.70 2.91
CA MET A 66 -19.03 6.28 4.27
C MET A 66 -19.30 7.47 5.19
N GLY A 67 -19.08 8.70 4.74
CA GLY A 67 -19.18 9.92 5.55
C GLY A 67 -17.89 10.26 6.31
N GLN A 68 -17.81 11.49 6.81
CA GLN A 68 -16.59 12.06 7.41
C GLN A 68 -16.12 11.35 8.68
N GLU A 69 -17.04 10.69 9.40
CA GLU A 69 -16.74 9.96 10.63
C GLU A 69 -16.39 8.49 10.33
N LYS A 70 -17.32 7.72 9.78
CA LYS A 70 -17.12 6.28 9.51
C LYS A 70 -16.05 6.01 8.45
N GLY A 71 -15.85 6.94 7.52
CA GLY A 71 -14.83 6.84 6.47
C GLY A 71 -13.40 7.13 6.92
N THR A 72 -13.17 7.41 8.20
CA THR A 72 -11.80 7.54 8.72
C THR A 72 -11.11 6.18 8.83
N ILE A 73 -9.78 6.14 8.64
CA ILE A 73 -9.00 4.91 8.82
C ILE A 73 -9.22 4.31 10.21
N GLN A 74 -9.33 5.14 11.25
CA GLN A 74 -9.57 4.69 12.61
C GLN A 74 -10.89 3.94 12.73
N ASN A 75 -12.00 4.52 12.27
CA ASN A 75 -13.31 3.88 12.38
C ASN A 75 -13.43 2.65 11.46
N MET A 76 -12.83 2.68 10.27
CA MET A 76 -12.73 1.50 9.41
C MET A 76 -11.92 0.37 10.08
N MET A 77 -10.86 0.70 10.82
CA MET A 77 -10.06 -0.28 11.55
C MET A 77 -10.84 -0.86 12.74
N ILE A 78 -11.55 -0.03 13.50
CA ILE A 78 -12.44 -0.47 14.60
C ILE A 78 -13.50 -1.43 14.05
N ASP A 79 -14.16 -1.05 12.96
CA ASP A 79 -15.16 -1.87 12.29
C ASP A 79 -14.57 -3.22 11.84
N TYR A 80 -13.43 -3.21 11.15
CA TYR A 80 -12.77 -4.43 10.69
C TYR A 80 -12.38 -5.36 11.86
N ILE A 81 -11.81 -4.83 12.93
CA ILE A 81 -11.42 -5.62 14.10
C ILE A 81 -12.67 -6.22 14.76
N THR A 82 -13.71 -5.42 14.94
CA THR A 82 -14.93 -5.84 15.63
C THR A 82 -15.72 -6.85 14.80
N ASN A 83 -15.99 -6.52 13.55
CA ASN A 83 -16.96 -7.23 12.72
C ASN A 83 -16.34 -8.34 11.86
N VAL A 84 -15.09 -8.19 11.43
CA VAL A 84 -14.38 -9.18 10.60
C VAL A 84 -13.49 -10.07 11.45
N LYS A 85 -12.63 -9.48 12.29
CA LYS A 85 -11.71 -10.24 13.16
C LYS A 85 -12.33 -10.73 14.47
N LYS A 86 -13.60 -10.41 14.72
CA LYS A 86 -14.36 -10.81 15.92
C LYS A 86 -13.63 -10.44 17.22
N GLY A 87 -13.01 -9.26 17.24
CA GLY A 87 -12.27 -8.72 18.38
C GLY A 87 -10.88 -9.31 18.62
N LYS A 88 -10.40 -10.25 17.80
CA LYS A 88 -9.10 -10.91 18.00
C LYS A 88 -8.07 -10.44 16.97
N VAL A 89 -6.96 -9.87 17.43
CA VAL A 89 -5.83 -9.49 16.57
C VAL A 89 -4.67 -10.45 16.76
N GLU A 90 -4.20 -11.05 15.68
CA GLU A 90 -3.02 -11.92 15.67
C GLU A 90 -1.85 -11.15 15.05
N GLY A 91 -0.82 -10.88 15.85
CA GLY A 91 0.32 -10.02 15.48
C GLY A 91 1.41 -10.74 14.69
N VAL A 92 1.05 -11.55 13.69
CA VAL A 92 2.02 -12.29 12.89
C VAL A 92 2.43 -11.50 11.65
N SER A 93 3.73 -11.41 11.41
CA SER A 93 4.26 -10.86 10.15
C SER A 93 3.87 -11.76 8.98
N HIS A 94 3.42 -11.16 7.89
CA HIS A 94 3.19 -11.88 6.64
C HIS A 94 4.47 -12.12 5.82
N ASN A 95 5.62 -11.62 6.29
CA ASN A 95 6.92 -11.76 5.64
C ASN A 95 6.91 -11.36 4.15
N HIS A 96 6.14 -10.32 3.84
CA HIS A 96 6.01 -9.81 2.48
C HIS A 96 7.28 -9.13 1.97
N TRP A 97 8.17 -8.70 2.86
CA TRP A 97 9.46 -8.16 2.46
C TRP A 97 10.56 -8.59 3.41
N LYS A 98 11.79 -8.63 2.90
CA LYS A 98 12.99 -8.87 3.68
C LYS A 98 14.20 -8.16 3.07
N ILE A 99 15.20 -7.92 3.90
CA ILE A 99 16.50 -7.43 3.47
C ILE A 99 17.41 -8.64 3.22
N ILE A 100 18.16 -8.62 2.12
CA ILE A 100 19.15 -9.65 1.76
C ILE A 100 20.50 -9.01 1.44
N GLY A 101 21.56 -9.82 1.50
CA GLY A 101 22.91 -9.37 1.16
C GLY A 101 23.60 -8.57 2.26
N LEU A 102 23.26 -8.86 3.53
CA LEU A 102 24.08 -8.53 4.70
C LEU A 102 25.28 -9.48 4.79
#